data_AF-A0A7S0SCN5-F1
#
_entry.id   AF-A0A7S0SCN5-F1
#
_cell.length_a   1.000
_cell.length_b   1.000
_cell.length_c   1.000
_cell.angle_alpha   90.00
_cell.angle_beta   90.00
_cell.angle_gamma   90.00
#
_symmetry.space_group_name_H-M   'P 1'
#
loop_
_entity.id
_entity.type
_entity.pdbx_description
1 polymer ?
#
loop_
_entity_poly.entity_id
_entity_poly.type
_entity_poly.pdbx_seq_one_letter_code
_entity_poly.pdbx_strand_id
1 'polypeptide(L)'
;PMVDSKNSSVWSVEEDAELARLQEEHGNRWALVAAELPGKSGQQCAQRWRHKVNPSIKKEKWTADEDTQLGVLYDAHGQRWAEIARHLEGRTDQQCMGRWRRHLDPS
;
A
#
# COMPACT_ATOMS: atom_id res chain seq x y z
N PRO A 1 -29.90 -7.62 -19.13
CA PRO A 1 -29.43 -7.03 -17.84
C PRO A 1 -27.91 -6.86 -17.87
N MET A 2 -27.46 -5.68 -18.31
CA MET A 2 -26.04 -5.33 -18.34
C MET A 2 -25.70 -4.77 -16.96
N VAL A 3 -24.88 -5.46 -16.18
CA VAL A 3 -24.45 -4.95 -14.88
C VAL A 3 -23.41 -3.86 -15.14
N ASP A 4 -23.74 -2.63 -14.76
CA ASP A 4 -22.82 -1.49 -14.85
C ASP A 4 -21.54 -1.82 -14.08
N SER A 5 -20.44 -1.99 -14.81
CA SER A 5 -19.10 -2.13 -14.26
C SER A 5 -18.66 -0.79 -13.67
N LYS A 6 -19.18 -0.45 -12.48
CA LYS A 6 -18.70 0.68 -11.70
C LYS A 6 -17.31 0.33 -11.18
N ASN A 7 -16.31 0.94 -11.79
CA ASN A 7 -14.93 0.98 -11.32
C ASN A 7 -14.91 1.75 -9.97
N SER A 8 -15.21 1.08 -8.87
CA SER A 8 -15.37 1.72 -7.55
C SER A 8 -13.99 1.96 -6.92
N SER A 9 -13.68 3.22 -6.62
CA SER A 9 -12.44 3.59 -5.89
C SER A 9 -12.51 3.31 -4.39
N VAL A 10 -13.71 3.05 -3.86
CA VAL A 10 -13.94 2.76 -2.44
C VAL A 10 -13.81 1.26 -2.21
N TRP A 11 -13.09 0.89 -1.16
CA TRP A 11 -12.81 -0.48 -0.74
C TRP A 11 -13.42 -0.74 0.62
N SER A 12 -14.32 -1.71 0.71
CA SER A 12 -14.91 -2.16 1.97
C SER A 12 -14.00 -3.12 2.74
N VAL A 13 -14.39 -3.49 3.96
CA VAL A 13 -13.64 -4.47 4.78
C VAL A 13 -13.80 -5.87 4.18
N GLU A 14 -14.98 -6.18 3.63
CA GLU A 14 -15.26 -7.43 2.93
C GLU A 14 -14.42 -7.55 1.67
N GLU A 15 -14.29 -6.47 0.89
CA GLU A 15 -13.42 -6.44 -0.29
C GLU A 15 -11.93 -6.56 0.10
N ASP A 16 -11.51 -5.95 1.22
CA ASP A 16 -10.15 -6.11 1.75
C ASP A 16 -9.88 -7.57 2.16
N ALA A 17 -10.85 -8.23 2.80
CA ALA A 17 -10.74 -9.64 3.20
C ALA A 17 -10.72 -10.59 2.00
N GLU A 18 -11.59 -10.35 1.02
CA GLU A 18 -11.63 -11.16 -0.21
C GLU A 18 -10.35 -10.97 -1.04
N LEU A 19 -9.84 -9.74 -1.14
CA LEU A 19 -8.56 -9.48 -1.78
C LEU A 19 -7.42 -10.26 -1.10
N ALA A 20 -7.44 -10.37 0.23
CA ALA A 20 -6.43 -11.15 0.95
C ALA A 20 -6.52 -12.65 0.65
N ARG A 21 -7.73 -13.21 0.70
CA ARG A 21 -7.98 -14.61 0.36
C ARG A 21 -7.54 -14.94 -1.07
N LEU A 22 -7.95 -14.12 -2.04
CA LEU A 22 -7.60 -14.29 -3.45
C LEU A 22 -6.10 -14.10 -3.71
N GLN A 23 -5.43 -13.21 -2.97
CA GLN A 23 -3.98 -13.06 -3.07
C GLN A 23 -3.25 -14.28 -2.52
N GLU A 24 -3.74 -14.90 -1.44
CA GLU A 24 -3.18 -16.14 -0.91
C GLU A 24 -3.34 -17.29 -1.92
N GLU A 25 -4.50 -17.38 -2.57
CA GLU A 25 -4.81 -18.42 -3.55
C GLU A 25 -4.05 -18.23 -4.89
N HIS A 26 -4.04 -17.01 -5.42
CA HIS A 26 -3.52 -16.73 -6.76
C HIS A 26 -2.16 -16.02 -6.77
N GLY A 27 -1.63 -15.60 -5.62
CA GLY A 27 -0.46 -14.74 -5.56
C GLY A 27 -0.70 -13.38 -6.23
N ASN A 28 0.37 -12.77 -6.73
CA ASN A 28 0.31 -11.43 -7.35
C ASN A 28 -0.21 -11.45 -8.80
N ARG A 29 -1.00 -12.46 -9.19
CA ARG A 29 -1.67 -12.55 -10.50
C ARG A 29 -2.92 -11.67 -10.50
N TRP A 30 -2.72 -10.35 -10.42
CA TRP A 30 -3.79 -9.39 -10.16
C TRP A 30 -4.93 -9.38 -11.19
N ALA A 31 -4.67 -9.79 -12.42
CA ALA A 31 -5.71 -9.96 -13.43
C ALA A 31 -6.67 -11.10 -13.07
N LEU A 32 -6.19 -12.20 -12.48
CA LEU A 32 -7.02 -13.30 -11.99
C LEU A 32 -7.77 -12.88 -10.72
N VAL A 33 -7.07 -12.27 -9.76
CA VAL A 33 -7.67 -11.75 -8.53
C VAL A 33 -8.82 -10.79 -8.84
N ALA A 34 -8.64 -9.88 -9.80
CA ALA A 34 -9.68 -8.92 -10.19
C ALA A 34 -10.86 -9.57 -10.93
N ALA A 35 -10.67 -10.70 -11.60
CA ALA A 35 -11.78 -11.42 -12.22
C ALA A 35 -12.78 -11.96 -11.18
N GLU A 36 -12.33 -12.18 -9.95
CA GLU A 36 -13.13 -12.67 -8.83
C GLU A 36 -13.59 -11.57 -7.87
N LEU A 37 -13.20 -10.31 -8.12
CA LEU A 37 -13.53 -9.16 -7.26
C LEU A 37 -14.31 -8.11 -8.07
N PRO A 38 -15.65 -8.20 -8.14
CA PRO A 38 -16.48 -7.38 -9.02
C PRO A 38 -16.25 -5.87 -8.83
N GLY A 39 -16.10 -5.15 -9.94
CA GLY A 39 -15.93 -3.69 -9.92
C GLY A 39 -14.55 -3.19 -9.48
N LYS A 40 -13.57 -4.10 -9.31
CA LYS A 40 -12.16 -3.77 -9.12
C LYS A 40 -11.31 -4.33 -10.27
N SER A 41 -10.38 -3.52 -10.73
CA SER A 41 -9.38 -3.89 -11.73
C SER A 41 -8.12 -4.46 -11.07
N GLY A 42 -7.31 -5.21 -11.83
CA GLY A 42 -6.05 -5.75 -11.33
C GLY A 42 -5.10 -4.68 -10.80
N GLN A 43 -5.10 -3.49 -11.41
CA GLN A 43 -4.32 -2.35 -10.91
C GLN A 43 -4.81 -1.89 -9.54
N GLN A 44 -6.13 -1.80 -9.32
CA GLN A 44 -6.69 -1.44 -8.02
C GLN A 44 -6.36 -2.51 -6.97
N CYS A 45 -6.49 -3.80 -7.31
CA CYS A 45 -6.13 -4.90 -6.42
C CYS A 45 -4.65 -4.83 -6.00
N ALA A 46 -3.75 -4.66 -6.97
CA ALA A 46 -2.31 -4.53 -6.71
C ALA A 46 -1.99 -3.33 -5.81
N GLN A 47 -2.59 -2.17 -6.09
CA GLN A 47 -2.42 -0.97 -5.31
C GLN A 47 -2.95 -1.15 -3.88
N ARG A 48 -4.14 -1.73 -3.74
CA ARG A 48 -4.77 -1.94 -2.44
C ARG A 48 -3.98 -2.92 -1.57
N TRP A 49 -3.51 -4.00 -2.19
CA TRP A 49 -2.63 -4.96 -1.53
C TRP A 49 -1.35 -4.29 -1.01
N ARG A 50 -0.63 -3.59 -1.89
CA ARG A 50 0.65 -2.94 -1.56
C ARG A 50 0.55 -1.92 -0.43
N HIS A 51 -0.58 -1.22 -0.28
CA HIS A 51 -0.69 -0.10 0.64
C HIS A 51 -1.51 -0.37 1.90
N LYS A 52 -2.36 -1.40 1.93
CA LYS A 52 -3.28 -1.60 3.06
C LYS A 52 -3.51 -3.05 3.47
N VAL A 53 -3.69 -3.96 2.50
CA VAL A 53 -4.17 -5.31 2.80
C VAL A 53 -3.04 -6.29 3.10
N ASN A 54 -1.87 -6.11 2.49
CA ASN A 54 -0.72 -6.99 2.74
C ASN A 54 -0.37 -7.04 4.26
N PRO A 55 -0.37 -8.23 4.88
CA PRO A 55 -0.10 -8.38 6.31
C PRO A 55 1.32 -7.95 6.72
N SER A 56 2.27 -7.87 5.78
CA SER A 56 3.63 -7.37 6.07
C SER A 56 3.69 -5.86 6.35
N ILE A 57 2.59 -5.13 6.17
CA ILE A 57 2.53 -3.69 6.40
C ILE A 57 2.35 -3.41 7.88
N LYS A 58 3.30 -2.68 8.48
CA LYS A 58 3.22 -2.20 9.87
C LYS A 58 2.16 -1.12 10.00
N LYS A 59 1.23 -1.32 10.93
CA LYS A 59 0.14 -0.39 11.29
C LYS A 59 0.44 0.38 12.58
N GLU A 60 1.54 0.04 13.24
CA GLU A 60 2.03 0.60 14.48
C GLU A 60 2.52 2.03 14.29
N LYS A 61 2.61 2.75 15.42
CA LYS A 61 3.19 4.09 15.47
C LYS A 61 4.64 4.06 14.97
N TRP A 62 5.07 5.17 14.38
CA TRP A 62 6.48 5.37 14.04
C TRP A 62 7.32 5.46 15.30
N THR A 63 8.45 4.77 15.28
CA THR A 63 9.47 4.86 16.33
C THR A 63 10.47 5.97 16.01
N ALA A 64 11.20 6.43 17.04
CA ALA A 64 12.26 7.43 16.86
C ALA A 64 13.40 6.92 15.95
N ASP A 65 13.69 5.61 16.01
CA ASP A 65 14.68 4.97 15.14
C ASP A 65 14.23 4.99 13.67
N GLU A 66 12.95 4.67 13.41
CA GLU A 66 12.38 4.77 12.06
C GLU A 66 12.37 6.21 11.54
N ASP A 67 12.10 7.21 12.39
CA ASP A 67 12.18 8.62 11.99
C ASP A 67 13.61 9.04 11.64
N THR A 68 14.57 8.62 12.47
CA THR A 68 16.00 8.89 12.24
C THR A 68 16.44 8.26 10.92
N GLN A 69 16.07 7.00 10.69
CA GLN A 69 16.39 6.29 9.46
C GLN A 69 15.69 6.91 8.24
N LEU A 70 14.42 7.32 8.37
CA LEU A 70 13.70 8.01 7.31
C LEU A 70 14.38 9.34 6.92
N GLY A 71 14.90 10.09 7.88
CA GLY A 71 15.67 11.31 7.61
C GLY A 71 16.97 11.05 6.86
N VAL A 72 17.78 10.10 7.33
CA VAL A 72 19.03 9.72 6.65
C VAL A 72 18.76 9.25 5.22
N LEU A 73 17.72 8.43 5.02
CA LEU A 73 17.33 7.95 3.70
C LEU A 73 16.80 9.07 2.80
N TYR A 74 16.08 10.05 3.35
CA TYR A 74 15.65 11.22 2.60
C TYR A 74 16.84 12.08 2.16
N ASP A 75 17.83 12.30 3.02
CA ASP A 75 19.03 13.05 2.65
C ASP A 75 19.81 12.34 1.52
N ALA A 76 19.86 11.01 1.54
CA ALA A 76 20.51 10.22 0.49
C ALA A 76 19.70 10.11 -0.81
N HIS A 77 18.37 9.99 -0.71
CA HIS A 77 17.52 9.61 -1.84
C HIS A 77 16.52 10.68 -2.30
N GLY A 78 16.34 11.76 -1.55
CA GLY A 78 15.30 12.76 -1.77
C GLY A 78 13.89 12.15 -1.75
N GLN A 79 12.98 12.66 -2.58
CA GLN A 79 11.58 12.21 -2.64
C GLN A 79 11.36 10.85 -3.34
N ARG A 80 12.38 10.00 -3.42
CA ARG A 80 12.27 8.64 -3.99
C ARG A 80 11.65 7.67 -2.97
N TRP A 81 10.38 7.88 -2.61
CA TRP A 81 9.71 7.15 -1.52
C TRP A 81 9.66 5.63 -1.70
N ALA A 82 9.53 5.16 -2.94
CA ALA A 82 9.56 3.74 -3.24
C ALA A 82 10.93 3.12 -2.95
N GLU A 83 12.03 3.87 -3.13
CA GLU A 83 13.38 3.43 -2.77
C GLU A 83 13.55 3.46 -1.25
N ILE A 84 13.17 4.55 -0.60
CA ILE A 84 13.23 4.70 0.87
C ILE A 84 12.49 3.57 1.58
N ALA A 85 11.28 3.24 1.14
CA ALA A 85 10.46 2.18 1.73
C ALA A 85 11.10 0.78 1.64
N ARG A 86 12.03 0.55 0.70
CA ARG A 86 12.77 -0.73 0.63
C ARG A 86 13.74 -0.91 1.78
N HIS A 87 14.16 0.18 2.43
CA HIS A 87 15.07 0.17 3.58
C HIS A 87 14.33 0.20 4.92
N LEU A 88 13.03 0.48 4.93
CA LEU A 88 12.18 0.54 6.12
C LEU A 88 11.21 -0.63 6.14
N GLU A 89 11.61 -1.73 6.80
CA GLU A 89 10.86 -2.97 6.83
C GLU A 89 9.42 -2.77 7.32
N GLY A 90 8.47 -3.15 6.46
CA GLY A 90 7.03 -3.07 6.73
C GLY A 90 6.43 -1.66 6.57
N ARG A 91 7.21 -0.64 6.23
CA ARG A 91 6.69 0.69 5.89
C ARG A 91 6.53 0.81 4.38
N THR A 92 5.38 1.37 3.97
CA THR A 92 5.10 1.66 2.56
C THR A 92 5.64 3.05 2.19
N ASP A 93 5.84 3.29 0.90
CA ASP A 93 6.20 4.59 0.35
C ASP A 93 5.19 5.69 0.71
N GLN A 94 3.89 5.35 0.73
CA GLN A 94 2.83 6.26 1.18
C GLN A 94 2.97 6.63 2.66
N GLN A 95 3.33 5.67 3.52
CA GLN A 95 3.60 5.93 4.94
C GLN A 95 4.85 6.79 5.12
N CYS A 96 5.93 6.50 4.40
CA CYS A 96 7.18 7.27 4.45
C CYS A 96 6.95 8.73 4.05
N MET A 97 6.32 8.95 2.88
CA MET A 97 5.97 10.29 2.41
C MET A 97 5.06 11.02 3.41
N GLY A 98 4.05 10.33 3.94
CA GLY A 98 3.11 10.90 4.90
C GLY A 98 3.75 11.23 6.24
N ARG A 99 4.72 10.42 6.70
CA ARG A 99 5.49 10.69 7.93
C ARG A 99 6.38 11.91 7.75
N TRP A 100 7.13 11.96 6.66
CA TRP A 100 8.01 13.08 6.33
C TRP A 100 7.25 14.41 6.35
N ARG A 101 6.22 14.54 5.51
CA ARG A 101 5.44 15.78 5.33
C ARG A 101 4.74 16.29 6.59
N ARG A 102 4.47 15.43 7.57
CA ARG A 102 3.70 15.79 8.77
C ARG A 102 4.57 16.04 9.99
N HIS A 103 5.79 15.50 10.02
CA HIS A 103 6.57 15.42 11.25
C HIS A 103 8.07 15.70 11.09
N LEU A 104 8.65 15.53 9.89
CA LEU A 104 10.10 15.61 9.69
C LEU A 104 10.52 16.68 8.68
N ASP A 105 9.61 17.11 7.79
CA ASP A 105 9.87 18.21 6.87
C ASP A 105 10.09 19.51 7.67
N PRO A 106 11.27 20.14 7.59
CA PRO A 106 11.58 21.36 8.33
C PRO A 106 10.97 22.63 7.69
N SER A 107 10.24 22.47 6.57
CA SER A 107 9.64 23.57 5.79
C SER A 107 8.40 24.17 6.42
#